data_AF-A0A9D2U333-F1
#
_entry.id   AF-A0A9D2U333-F1
#
_cell.length_a   1.000
_cell.length_b   1.000
_cell.length_c   1.000
_cell.angle_alpha   90.00
_cell.angle_beta   90.00
_cell.angle_gamma   90.00
#
_symmetry.space_group_name_H-M   'P 1'
#
loop_
_entity.id
_entity.type
_entity.pdbx_description
1 polymer ?
#
loop_
_entity_poly.entity_id
_entity_poly.type
_entity_poly.pdbx_seq_one_letter_code
_entity_poly.pdbx_strand_id
1 'polypeptide(L)'
;MESKTAINFLLYSLAGVTLESDKKTIVERASKRAFRDASSHVLSIKEDMKEELIDEGITTLRDSIIEGLGDSEKDENYDKWHGKLCTELKNIYKDKTADERKFTYGIAQKWVNMTMKYLTVFYCVFIQENPVSDFCQFYRVIAERYEKYFHAPVDRNILKEVKKEIRGEKEYLKTKNSAWSKWDADEEEWKNEKDIYHIFEGELKELIKEKESLLEWEMTAWISAQETEK
;
A
#
# COMPACT_ATOMS: atom_id res chain seq x y z
N MET A 1 3.12 -28.28 18.24
CA MET A 1 2.53 -26.92 18.27
C MET A 1 1.22 -26.98 17.54
N GLU A 2 0.13 -26.50 18.13
CA GLU A 2 -1.16 -26.45 17.42
C GLU A 2 -1.09 -25.45 16.27
N SER A 3 -1.70 -25.76 15.12
CA SER A 3 -1.66 -24.92 13.90
C SER A 3 -2.04 -23.46 14.19
N LYS A 4 -3.11 -23.26 14.97
CA LYS A 4 -3.60 -21.94 15.38
C LYS A 4 -2.59 -21.13 16.20
N THR A 5 -1.81 -21.80 17.04
CA THR A 5 -0.75 -21.13 17.83
C THR A 5 0.36 -20.62 16.91
N ALA A 6 0.76 -21.42 15.92
CA ALA A 6 1.76 -21.00 14.93
C ALA A 6 1.25 -19.83 14.08
N ILE A 7 0.00 -19.90 13.61
CA ILE A 7 -0.62 -18.82 12.82
C ILE A 7 -0.72 -17.53 13.63
N ASN A 8 -1.21 -17.58 14.87
CA ASN A 8 -1.25 -16.42 15.75
C ASN A 8 0.14 -15.83 16.00
N PHE A 9 1.16 -16.68 16.18
CA PHE A 9 2.53 -16.21 16.33
C PHE A 9 3.05 -15.49 15.06
N LEU A 10 2.78 -16.03 13.87
CA LEU A 10 3.16 -15.42 12.59
C LEU A 10 2.46 -14.07 12.37
N LEU A 11 1.14 -14.01 12.57
CA LEU A 11 0.34 -12.79 12.46
C LEU A 11 0.81 -11.73 13.47
N TYR A 12 1.08 -12.14 14.71
CA TYR A 12 1.55 -11.24 15.76
C TYR A 12 2.95 -10.72 15.46
N SER A 13 3.83 -11.57 14.93
CA SER A 13 5.19 -11.17 14.53
C SER A 13 5.18 -10.22 13.34
N LEU A 14 4.25 -10.39 12.40
CA LEU A 14 4.14 -9.58 11.19
C LEU A 14 3.55 -8.20 11.48
N ALA A 15 2.43 -8.13 12.20
CA ALA A 15 1.69 -6.88 12.44
C ALA A 15 1.12 -6.72 13.86
N GLY A 16 1.28 -7.70 14.74
CA GLY A 16 0.75 -7.63 16.11
C GLY A 16 -0.75 -7.89 16.18
N VAL A 17 -1.28 -8.74 15.30
CA VAL A 17 -2.69 -9.18 15.28
C VAL A 17 -2.78 -10.68 15.54
N THR A 18 -3.97 -11.16 15.92
CA THR A 18 -4.28 -12.58 16.11
C THR A 18 -5.62 -12.90 15.44
N LEU A 19 -5.96 -14.19 15.31
CA LEU A 19 -7.25 -14.64 14.77
C LEU A 19 -8.48 -14.14 15.56
N GLU A 20 -8.27 -13.66 16.80
CA GLU A 20 -9.30 -13.09 17.67
C GLU A 20 -9.38 -11.55 17.60
N SER A 21 -8.49 -10.90 16.85
CA SER A 21 -8.51 -9.45 16.69
C SER A 21 -9.74 -9.00 15.91
N ASP A 22 -10.38 -7.91 16.36
CA ASP A 22 -11.48 -7.29 15.61
C ASP A 22 -10.99 -6.60 14.33
N LYS A 23 -11.93 -6.29 13.41
CA LYS A 23 -11.58 -5.68 12.11
C LYS A 23 -10.87 -4.34 12.26
N LYS A 24 -11.25 -3.52 13.25
CA LYS A 24 -10.68 -2.18 13.44
C LYS A 24 -9.20 -2.30 13.82
N THR A 25 -8.91 -3.18 14.78
CA THR A 25 -7.56 -3.52 15.21
C THR A 25 -6.74 -4.08 14.04
N ILE A 26 -7.31 -4.96 13.23
CA ILE A 26 -6.61 -5.53 12.07
C ILE A 26 -6.22 -4.44 11.06
N VAL A 27 -7.15 -3.55 10.71
CA VAL A 27 -6.90 -2.44 9.77
C VAL A 27 -5.87 -1.46 10.33
N GLU A 28 -5.96 -1.10 11.61
CA GLU A 28 -4.96 -0.22 12.27
C GLU A 28 -3.56 -0.83 12.26
N ARG A 29 -3.45 -2.11 12.61
CA ARG A 29 -2.16 -2.80 12.68
C ARG A 29 -1.54 -3.05 11.31
N ALA A 30 -2.36 -3.38 10.30
CA ALA A 30 -1.93 -3.42 8.91
C ALA A 30 -1.42 -2.05 8.46
N SER A 31 -2.17 -0.98 8.75
CA SER A 31 -1.80 0.40 8.42
C SER A 31 -0.49 0.80 9.10
N LYS A 32 -0.31 0.49 10.38
CA LYS A 32 0.93 0.78 11.13
C LYS A 32 2.13 0.03 10.58
N ARG A 33 1.96 -1.24 10.20
CA ARG A 33 3.02 -2.04 9.58
C ARG A 33 3.39 -1.48 8.20
N ALA A 34 2.40 -1.20 7.37
CA ALA A 34 2.57 -0.61 6.04
C ALA A 34 3.27 0.75 6.10
N PHE A 35 2.94 1.60 7.08
CA PHE A 35 3.61 2.89 7.28
C PHE A 35 5.11 2.69 7.50
N ARG A 36 5.51 1.73 8.34
CA ARG A 36 6.92 1.42 8.58
C ARG A 36 7.62 1.00 7.30
N ASP A 37 7.02 0.11 6.51
CA ASP A 37 7.61 -0.36 5.24
C ASP A 37 7.67 0.74 4.16
N ALA A 38 6.75 1.71 4.22
CA ALA A 38 6.73 2.85 3.30
C ALA A 38 7.74 3.94 3.69
N SER A 39 7.99 4.15 4.99
CA SER A 39 8.66 5.36 5.50
C SER A 39 10.08 5.15 6.08
N SER A 40 10.43 3.95 6.56
CA SER A 40 11.58 3.71 7.48
C SER A 40 12.96 4.23 7.01
N HIS A 41 13.16 4.46 5.71
CA HIS A 41 14.44 4.93 5.15
C HIS A 41 14.34 6.20 4.30
N VAL A 42 13.15 6.78 4.19
CA VAL A 42 12.88 7.88 3.24
C VAL A 42 12.21 9.09 3.88
N LEU A 43 11.58 8.92 5.04
CA LEU A 43 10.87 9.97 5.76
C LEU A 43 11.64 10.39 7.01
N SER A 44 11.66 11.69 7.29
CA SER A 44 12.13 12.23 8.56
C SER A 44 11.09 13.18 9.13
N ILE A 45 10.48 12.78 10.25
CA ILE A 45 9.47 13.55 10.96
C ILE A 45 10.15 14.22 12.16
N LYS A 46 9.73 15.44 12.49
CA LYS A 46 10.18 16.12 13.72
C LYS A 46 9.72 15.30 14.94
N GLU A 47 10.65 15.00 15.85
CA GLU A 47 10.43 13.98 16.91
C GLU A 47 9.30 14.35 17.87
N ASP A 48 9.07 15.65 18.09
CA ASP A 48 8.03 16.20 18.96
C ASP A 48 6.60 15.97 18.44
N MET A 49 6.41 15.82 17.13
CA MET A 49 5.09 15.62 16.50
C MET A 49 4.89 14.22 15.93
N LYS A 50 5.91 13.36 16.03
CA LYS A 50 6.00 12.10 15.27
C LYS A 50 4.90 11.11 15.62
N GLU A 51 4.64 10.89 16.90
CA GLU A 51 3.62 9.95 17.35
C GLU A 51 2.22 10.43 16.93
N GLU A 52 1.91 11.69 17.19
CA GLU A 52 0.63 12.31 16.82
C GLU A 52 0.34 12.24 15.31
N LEU A 53 1.33 12.53 14.46
CA LEU A 53 1.16 12.49 13.00
C LEU A 53 0.98 11.08 12.45
N ILE A 54 1.70 10.12 13.04
CA ILE A 54 1.56 8.71 12.67
C ILE A 54 0.17 8.23 13.04
N ASP A 55 -0.30 8.54 14.25
CA ASP A 55 -1.62 8.14 14.73
C ASP A 55 -2.76 8.84 13.96
N GLU A 56 -2.61 10.12 13.61
CA GLU A 56 -3.53 10.85 12.74
C GLU A 56 -3.63 10.17 11.37
N GLY A 57 -2.49 9.89 10.72
CA GLY A 57 -2.49 9.24 9.41
C GLY A 57 -3.02 7.80 9.44
N ILE A 58 -2.72 7.01 10.49
CA ILE A 58 -3.29 5.66 10.67
C ILE A 58 -4.80 5.74 10.84
N THR A 59 -5.28 6.70 11.64
CA THR A 59 -6.72 6.94 11.85
C THR A 59 -7.42 7.29 10.55
N THR A 60 -6.88 8.27 9.80
CA THR A 60 -7.42 8.66 8.49
C THR A 60 -7.47 7.49 7.50
N LEU A 61 -6.40 6.69 7.41
CA LEU A 61 -6.36 5.53 6.52
C LEU A 61 -7.36 4.45 6.94
N ARG A 62 -7.44 4.13 8.24
CA ARG A 62 -8.37 3.15 8.80
C ARG A 62 -9.82 3.53 8.51
N ASP A 63 -10.19 4.75 8.84
CA ASP A 63 -11.57 5.23 8.70
C ASP A 63 -11.95 5.31 7.21
N SER A 64 -11.03 5.76 6.35
CA SER A 64 -11.23 5.75 4.90
C SER A 64 -11.45 4.35 4.33
N ILE A 65 -10.76 3.32 4.84
CA ILE A 65 -10.97 1.93 4.41
C ILE A 65 -12.31 1.40 4.94
N ILE A 66 -12.59 1.58 6.23
CA ILE A 66 -13.78 1.02 6.88
C ILE A 66 -15.07 1.68 6.37
N GLU A 67 -15.09 3.01 6.31
CA GLU A 67 -16.26 3.80 5.94
C GLU A 67 -16.36 4.05 4.43
N GLY A 68 -15.23 4.05 3.72
CA GLY A 68 -15.19 4.29 2.27
C GLY A 68 -15.40 3.01 1.46
N LEU A 69 -14.60 1.98 1.71
CA LEU A 69 -14.64 0.73 0.94
C LEU A 69 -15.50 -0.36 1.58
N GLY A 70 -15.56 -0.39 2.91
CA GLY A 70 -16.30 -1.40 3.66
C GLY A 70 -17.81 -1.19 3.73
N ASP A 71 -18.29 0.00 3.36
CA ASP A 71 -19.70 0.32 3.33
C ASP A 71 -20.34 -0.19 2.04
N SER A 72 -21.14 -1.26 2.15
CA SER A 72 -21.78 -1.88 1.00
C SER A 72 -22.75 -0.96 0.26
N GLU A 73 -23.22 0.13 0.87
CA GLU A 73 -24.13 1.08 0.23
C GLU A 73 -23.40 2.12 -0.63
N LYS A 74 -22.07 2.25 -0.48
CA LYS A 74 -21.27 3.15 -1.29
C LYS A 74 -20.74 2.44 -2.54
N ASP A 75 -21.02 3.02 -3.70
CA ASP A 75 -20.39 2.65 -4.97
C ASP A 75 -19.19 3.58 -5.22
N GLU A 76 -18.14 3.37 -4.43
CA GLU A 76 -16.93 4.19 -4.49
C GLU A 76 -16.04 3.74 -5.66
N ASN A 77 -15.57 4.67 -6.49
CA ASN A 77 -14.57 4.36 -7.51
C ASN A 77 -13.18 4.26 -6.85
N TYR A 78 -12.54 3.09 -6.94
CA TYR A 78 -11.29 2.82 -6.23
C TYR A 78 -10.18 3.83 -6.54
N ASP A 79 -9.94 4.16 -7.81
CA ASP A 79 -8.87 5.09 -8.21
C ASP A 79 -9.10 6.50 -7.63
N LYS A 80 -10.37 6.95 -7.63
CA LYS A 80 -10.75 8.24 -7.03
C LYS A 80 -10.56 8.24 -5.51
N TRP A 81 -11.02 7.18 -4.83
CA TRP A 81 -10.83 7.00 -3.40
C TRP A 81 -9.35 6.98 -3.03
N HIS A 82 -8.57 6.18 -3.76
CA HIS A 82 -7.13 6.03 -3.57
C HIS A 82 -6.41 7.35 -3.72
N GLY A 83 -6.70 8.09 -4.80
CA GLY A 83 -6.08 9.39 -5.06
C GLY A 83 -6.47 10.46 -4.05
N LYS A 84 -7.74 10.46 -3.58
CA LYS A 84 -8.21 11.36 -2.51
C LYS A 84 -7.46 11.06 -1.21
N LEU A 85 -7.43 9.80 -0.79
CA LEU A 85 -6.78 9.37 0.44
C LEU A 85 -5.27 9.66 0.42
N CYS A 86 -4.57 9.39 -0.69
CA CYS A 86 -3.16 9.73 -0.81
C CYS A 86 -2.91 11.24 -0.67
N THR A 87 -3.81 12.06 -1.20
CA THR A 87 -3.74 13.52 -1.08
C THR A 87 -3.98 13.98 0.36
N GLU A 88 -4.97 13.41 1.04
CA GLU A 88 -5.27 13.68 2.45
C GLU A 88 -4.09 13.30 3.34
N LEU A 89 -3.52 12.11 3.16
CA LEU A 89 -2.32 11.67 3.87
C LEU A 89 -1.14 12.61 3.62
N LYS A 90 -0.88 13.02 2.37
CA LYS A 90 0.18 14.00 2.08
C LYS A 90 -0.04 15.32 2.82
N ASN A 91 -1.28 15.79 2.91
CA ASN A 91 -1.61 17.04 3.59
C ASN A 91 -1.41 16.98 5.10
N ILE A 92 -1.65 15.84 5.75
CA ILE A 92 -1.39 15.64 7.20
C ILE A 92 0.08 15.95 7.54
N TYR A 93 1.01 15.56 6.66
CA TYR A 93 2.46 15.70 6.89
C TYR A 93 3.08 16.95 6.27
N LYS A 94 2.27 17.78 5.58
CA LYS A 94 2.74 18.99 4.90
C LYS A 94 3.40 19.94 5.91
N ASP A 95 4.62 20.40 5.59
CA ASP A 95 5.44 21.32 6.41
C ASP A 95 5.86 20.78 7.80
N LYS A 96 5.60 19.49 8.07
CA LYS A 96 5.92 18.80 9.33
C LYS A 96 7.08 17.79 9.21
N THR A 97 7.71 17.73 8.04
CA THR A 97 8.80 16.79 7.71
C THR A 97 10.05 17.55 7.25
N ALA A 98 11.22 16.90 7.31
CA ALA A 98 12.47 17.52 6.87
C ALA A 98 12.51 17.69 5.35
N ASP A 99 13.14 18.75 4.84
CA ASP A 99 13.08 19.10 3.42
C ASP A 99 13.69 18.03 2.50
N GLU A 100 14.75 17.37 2.95
CA GLU A 100 15.45 16.31 2.23
C GLU A 100 14.81 14.92 2.41
N ARG A 101 13.79 14.81 3.28
CA ARG A 101 13.07 13.57 3.63
C ARG A 101 11.59 13.85 3.88
N LYS A 102 10.97 14.54 2.91
CA LYS A 102 9.55 14.93 2.94
C LYS A 102 8.62 13.74 2.81
N PHE A 103 7.41 13.90 3.33
CA PHE A 103 6.31 13.00 3.02
C PHE A 103 5.75 13.31 1.61
N THR A 104 6.10 12.50 0.62
CA THR A 104 5.68 12.65 -0.78
C THR A 104 4.38 11.89 -1.06
N TYR A 105 3.75 12.16 -2.22
CA TYR A 105 2.64 11.33 -2.69
C TYR A 105 3.08 9.87 -2.91
N GLY A 106 4.33 9.62 -3.30
CA GLY A 106 4.88 8.28 -3.44
C GLY A 106 4.93 7.49 -2.12
N ILE A 107 5.19 8.16 -0.99
CA ILE A 107 5.10 7.53 0.34
C ILE A 107 3.63 7.24 0.68
N ALA A 108 2.73 8.18 0.42
CA ALA A 108 1.28 8.00 0.64
C ALA A 108 0.75 6.79 -0.14
N GLN A 109 1.04 6.74 -1.44
CA GLN A 109 0.64 5.66 -2.33
C GLN A 109 1.17 4.31 -1.87
N LYS A 110 2.46 4.23 -1.52
CA LYS A 110 3.05 2.99 -1.03
C LYS A 110 2.41 2.55 0.28
N TRP A 111 2.10 3.50 1.17
CA TRP A 111 1.44 3.21 2.43
C TRP A 111 0.03 2.61 2.22
N VAL A 112 -0.80 3.25 1.39
CA VAL A 112 -2.15 2.74 1.07
C VAL A 112 -2.05 1.35 0.45
N ASN A 113 -1.17 1.15 -0.54
CA ASN A 113 -1.07 -0.11 -1.27
C ASN A 113 -0.51 -1.25 -0.42
N MET A 114 0.50 -0.97 0.41
CA MET A 114 1.02 -1.94 1.37
C MET A 114 -0.04 -2.32 2.41
N THR A 115 -0.92 -1.39 2.78
CA THR A 115 -2.02 -1.68 3.70
C THR A 115 -3.01 -2.65 3.06
N MET A 116 -3.45 -2.39 1.84
CA MET A 116 -4.33 -3.31 1.10
C MET A 116 -3.69 -4.68 0.88
N LYS A 117 -2.38 -4.72 0.56
CA LYS A 117 -1.60 -5.97 0.49
C LYS A 117 -1.68 -6.78 1.78
N TYR A 118 -1.41 -6.16 2.93
CA TYR A 118 -1.48 -6.84 4.21
C TYR A 118 -2.89 -7.34 4.53
N LEU A 119 -3.92 -6.55 4.24
CA LEU A 119 -5.29 -6.96 4.46
C LEU A 119 -5.68 -8.16 3.58
N THR A 120 -5.26 -8.22 2.31
CA THR A 120 -5.46 -9.39 1.45
C THR A 120 -4.76 -10.62 2.01
N VAL A 121 -3.50 -10.50 2.42
CA VAL A 121 -2.75 -11.62 3.03
C VAL A 121 -3.43 -12.10 4.31
N PHE A 122 -3.89 -11.18 5.17
CA PHE A 122 -4.61 -11.53 6.38
C PHE A 122 -5.95 -12.22 6.05
N TYR A 123 -6.70 -11.72 5.08
CA TYR A 123 -7.96 -12.35 4.66
C TYR A 123 -7.75 -13.79 4.19
N CYS A 124 -6.72 -14.05 3.38
CA CYS A 124 -6.38 -15.41 2.92
C CYS A 124 -6.06 -16.37 4.06
N VAL A 125 -5.50 -15.89 5.18
CA VAL A 125 -5.25 -16.70 6.38
C VAL A 125 -6.54 -16.85 7.21
N PHE A 126 -7.24 -15.76 7.47
CA PHE A 126 -8.43 -15.75 8.34
C PHE A 126 -9.58 -16.55 7.72
N ILE A 127 -9.76 -16.54 6.40
CA ILE A 127 -10.85 -17.29 5.75
C ILE A 127 -10.71 -18.80 5.93
N GLN A 128 -9.48 -19.31 6.09
CA GLN A 128 -9.21 -20.73 6.33
C GLN A 128 -9.45 -21.13 7.78
N GLU A 129 -9.18 -20.23 8.73
CA GLU A 129 -9.16 -20.54 10.17
C GLU A 129 -10.41 -20.05 10.93
N ASN A 130 -10.95 -18.91 10.52
CA ASN A 130 -12.12 -18.24 11.11
C ASN A 130 -12.94 -17.46 10.05
N PRO A 131 -13.61 -18.17 9.12
CA PRO A 131 -14.33 -17.55 8.00
C PRO A 131 -15.53 -16.69 8.40
N VAL A 132 -16.05 -16.86 9.62
CA VAL A 132 -17.20 -16.12 10.16
C VAL A 132 -16.80 -14.89 10.97
N SER A 133 -15.49 -14.61 11.11
CA SER A 133 -15.02 -13.40 11.81
C SER A 133 -15.56 -12.12 11.18
N ASP A 134 -15.76 -11.08 11.99
CA ASP A 134 -16.16 -9.75 11.54
C ASP A 134 -15.23 -9.22 10.45
N PHE A 135 -13.92 -9.47 10.58
CA PHE A 135 -12.94 -9.11 9.55
C PHE A 135 -13.15 -9.85 8.22
N CYS A 136 -13.38 -11.17 8.23
CA CYS A 136 -13.63 -11.92 7.00
C CYS A 136 -14.88 -11.43 6.27
N GLN A 137 -15.97 -11.16 7.01
CA GLN A 137 -17.21 -10.65 6.42
C GLN A 137 -17.01 -9.26 5.83
N PHE A 138 -16.34 -8.38 6.58
CA PHE A 138 -15.96 -7.04 6.14
C PHE A 138 -15.09 -7.04 4.88
N TYR A 139 -13.98 -7.80 4.89
CA TYR A 139 -13.01 -7.76 3.81
C TYR A 139 -13.53 -8.44 2.55
N ARG A 140 -14.42 -9.43 2.66
CA ARG A 140 -15.05 -10.06 1.50
C ARG A 140 -15.78 -9.03 0.63
N VAL A 141 -16.50 -8.09 1.23
CA VAL A 141 -17.19 -7.00 0.50
C VAL A 141 -16.18 -6.18 -0.30
N ILE A 142 -15.03 -5.86 0.31
CA ILE A 142 -13.97 -5.09 -0.35
C ILE A 142 -13.34 -5.91 -1.49
N ALA A 143 -12.99 -7.17 -1.23
CA ALA A 143 -12.33 -8.03 -2.19
C ALA A 143 -13.19 -8.24 -3.45
N GLU A 144 -14.46 -8.62 -3.27
CA GLU A 144 -15.40 -8.87 -4.37
C GLU A 144 -15.62 -7.64 -5.27
N ARG A 145 -15.55 -6.43 -4.70
CA ARG A 145 -15.78 -5.17 -5.42
C ARG A 145 -14.51 -4.59 -6.03
N TYR A 146 -13.41 -4.61 -5.27
CA TYR A 146 -12.28 -3.72 -5.51
C TYR A 146 -10.94 -4.40 -5.78
N GLU A 147 -10.80 -5.70 -5.50
CA GLU A 147 -9.48 -6.37 -5.56
C GLU A 147 -8.80 -6.25 -6.92
N LYS A 148 -9.57 -6.38 -8.02
CA LYS A 148 -9.08 -6.22 -9.39
C LYS A 148 -8.60 -4.80 -9.72
N TYR A 149 -8.95 -3.81 -8.90
CA TYR A 149 -8.54 -2.43 -9.03
C TYR A 149 -7.42 -2.04 -8.05
N PHE A 150 -7.02 -2.94 -7.16
CA PHE A 150 -5.94 -2.65 -6.22
C PHE A 150 -4.65 -2.30 -6.94
N HIS A 151 -4.00 -1.27 -6.44
CA HIS A 151 -2.74 -0.80 -6.96
C HIS A 151 -1.56 -1.58 -6.32
N ALA A 152 -0.50 -1.83 -7.08
CA ALA A 152 0.73 -2.44 -6.54
C ALA A 152 1.53 -1.45 -5.67
N PRO A 153 2.07 -1.87 -4.51
CA PRO A 153 3.05 -1.06 -3.78
C PRO A 153 4.35 -0.95 -4.58
N VAL A 154 4.68 0.25 -5.04
CA VAL A 154 5.85 0.47 -5.91
C VAL A 154 7.11 0.62 -5.06
N ASP A 155 7.88 -0.44 -4.94
CA ASP A 155 9.19 -0.43 -4.28
C ASP A 155 10.35 -0.63 -5.28
N ARG A 156 11.58 -0.69 -4.76
CA ARG A 156 12.77 -0.85 -5.60
C ARG A 156 12.76 -2.15 -6.40
N ASN A 157 12.23 -3.23 -5.85
CA ASN A 157 12.18 -4.54 -6.50
C ASN A 157 11.16 -4.51 -7.64
N ILE A 158 9.97 -3.96 -7.39
CA ILE A 158 8.96 -3.78 -8.43
C ILE A 158 9.45 -2.88 -9.55
N LEU A 159 10.10 -1.76 -9.22
CA LEU A 159 10.72 -0.91 -10.25
C LEU A 159 11.79 -1.64 -11.07
N LYS A 160 12.56 -2.57 -10.48
CA LYS A 160 13.54 -3.38 -11.22
C LYS A 160 12.83 -4.30 -12.22
N GLU A 161 11.80 -5.03 -11.77
CA GLU A 161 11.06 -5.96 -12.64
C GLU A 161 10.34 -5.21 -13.77
N VAL A 162 9.66 -4.11 -13.45
CA VAL A 162 9.01 -3.25 -14.46
C VAL A 162 10.02 -2.72 -15.49
N LYS A 163 11.24 -2.31 -15.06
CA LYS A 163 12.29 -1.86 -15.98
C LYS A 163 12.78 -2.97 -16.92
N LYS A 164 12.79 -4.23 -16.49
CA LYS A 164 13.13 -5.38 -17.36
C LYS A 164 12.06 -5.58 -18.43
N GLU A 165 10.81 -5.50 -18.04
CA GLU A 165 9.65 -5.77 -18.90
C GLU A 165 9.37 -4.63 -19.89
N ILE A 166 9.45 -3.35 -19.47
CA ILE A 166 9.20 -2.16 -20.32
C ILE A 166 10.37 -1.85 -21.29
N ARG A 167 11.42 -2.67 -21.33
CA ARG A 167 12.56 -2.60 -22.28
C ARG A 167 13.10 -1.17 -22.53
N GLY A 168 13.15 -0.33 -21.52
CA GLY A 168 13.76 1.00 -21.62
C GLY A 168 13.19 1.91 -22.73
N GLU A 169 11.94 1.72 -23.15
CA GLU A 169 11.35 2.60 -24.17
C GLU A 169 10.93 3.96 -23.58
N LYS A 170 10.70 4.04 -22.26
CA LYS A 170 10.18 5.26 -21.62
C LYS A 170 11.28 6.05 -20.90
N GLU A 171 11.45 7.30 -21.32
CA GLU A 171 12.51 8.20 -20.88
C GLU A 171 12.44 8.54 -19.38
N TYR A 172 11.22 8.68 -18.83
CA TYR A 172 11.02 8.97 -17.40
C TYR A 172 11.47 7.83 -16.46
N LEU A 173 11.50 6.57 -16.95
CA LEU A 173 12.05 5.43 -16.20
C LEU A 173 13.60 5.41 -16.22
N LYS A 174 14.21 6.12 -17.17
CA LYS A 174 15.67 6.28 -17.31
C LYS A 174 16.21 7.45 -16.49
N THR A 175 15.45 8.54 -16.34
CA THR A 175 15.93 9.79 -15.76
C THR A 175 15.99 9.80 -14.23
N LYS A 176 15.24 8.92 -13.53
CA LYS A 176 15.29 8.84 -12.06
C LYS A 176 15.96 7.56 -11.55
N ASN A 177 17.18 7.71 -11.03
CA ASN A 177 17.95 6.69 -10.29
C ASN A 177 17.53 6.58 -8.81
N SER A 178 16.55 7.37 -8.36
CA SER A 178 16.04 7.38 -6.98
C SER A 178 14.81 6.48 -6.79
N ALA A 179 14.59 6.01 -5.57
CA ALA A 179 13.38 5.25 -5.19
C ALA A 179 12.10 6.04 -5.46
N TRP A 180 11.03 5.36 -5.86
CA TRP A 180 9.70 5.95 -6.17
C TRP A 180 9.18 6.87 -5.06
N SER A 181 9.35 6.46 -3.80
CA SER A 181 8.95 7.24 -2.63
C SER A 181 9.65 8.59 -2.49
N LYS A 182 10.69 8.87 -3.29
CA LYS A 182 11.40 10.16 -3.33
C LYS A 182 11.04 11.00 -4.56
N TRP A 183 10.16 10.52 -5.43
CA TRP A 183 9.78 11.27 -6.61
C TRP A 183 8.88 12.43 -6.20
N ASP A 184 9.46 13.62 -6.20
CA ASP A 184 8.73 14.88 -6.16
C ASP A 184 8.39 15.33 -7.60
N ALA A 185 7.33 16.10 -7.76
CA ALA A 185 6.97 16.69 -9.06
C ALA A 185 8.07 17.66 -9.45
N ASP A 186 8.61 17.46 -10.65
CA ASP A 186 9.37 18.52 -11.31
C ASP A 186 8.36 19.31 -12.16
N GLU A 187 8.07 20.55 -11.77
CA GLU A 187 7.04 21.40 -12.42
C GLU A 187 7.36 21.68 -13.90
N GLU A 188 8.62 21.54 -14.32
CA GLU A 188 9.03 21.80 -15.70
C GLU A 188 8.68 20.65 -16.67
N GLU A 189 8.48 19.43 -16.17
CA GLU A 189 8.27 18.23 -17.01
C GLU A 189 6.88 17.59 -16.79
N TRP A 190 6.26 17.77 -15.62
CA TRP A 190 4.99 17.15 -15.24
C TRP A 190 4.09 18.09 -14.43
N LYS A 191 2.77 18.06 -14.67
CA LYS A 191 1.83 18.97 -13.97
C LYS A 191 1.70 18.70 -12.45
N ASN A 192 1.90 17.46 -11.97
CA ASN A 192 2.03 17.09 -10.54
C ASN A 192 2.44 15.60 -10.35
N GLU A 193 2.85 15.20 -9.13
CA GLU A 193 3.28 13.83 -8.74
C GLU A 193 2.21 12.77 -9.01
N LYS A 194 0.94 13.15 -8.84
CA LYS A 194 -0.22 12.27 -8.99
C LYS A 194 -0.36 11.83 -10.45
N ASP A 195 -0.10 12.72 -11.41
CA ASP A 195 -0.21 12.40 -12.84
C ASP A 195 0.84 11.36 -13.26
N ILE A 196 2.08 11.47 -12.76
CA ILE A 196 3.15 10.48 -13.02
C ILE A 196 2.75 9.11 -12.48
N TYR A 197 2.17 9.07 -11.28
CA TYR A 197 1.70 7.82 -10.69
C TYR A 197 0.64 7.14 -11.55
N HIS A 198 -0.40 7.85 -11.98
CA HIS A 198 -1.48 7.24 -12.75
C HIS A 198 -1.01 6.75 -14.13
N ILE A 199 -0.03 7.43 -14.74
CA ILE A 199 0.61 6.97 -15.97
C ILE A 199 1.35 5.65 -15.71
N PHE A 200 2.22 5.61 -14.69
CA PHE A 200 2.96 4.39 -14.33
C PHE A 200 2.03 3.23 -13.99
N GLU A 201 0.97 3.51 -13.24
CA GLU A 201 -0.01 2.52 -12.78
C GLU A 201 -0.84 1.95 -13.93
N GLY A 202 -1.27 2.81 -14.87
CA GLY A 202 -1.91 2.37 -16.12
C GLY A 202 -0.98 1.52 -16.99
N GLU A 203 0.28 1.90 -17.13
CA GLU A 203 1.27 1.10 -17.88
C GLU A 203 1.54 -0.26 -17.24
N LEU A 204 1.57 -0.30 -15.91
CA LEU A 204 1.76 -1.54 -15.17
C LEU A 204 0.56 -2.48 -15.38
N LYS A 205 -0.66 -1.95 -15.33
CA LYS A 205 -1.91 -2.68 -15.65
C LYS A 205 -1.88 -3.25 -17.07
N GLU A 206 -1.44 -2.47 -18.06
CA GLU A 206 -1.30 -2.93 -19.47
C GLU A 206 -0.26 -4.05 -19.62
N LEU A 207 0.89 -3.92 -18.94
CA LEU A 207 1.98 -4.89 -19.02
C LEU A 207 1.59 -6.27 -18.49
N ILE A 208 0.85 -6.30 -17.38
CA ILE A 208 0.51 -7.54 -16.65
C ILE A 208 -0.59 -8.34 -17.37
N LYS A 209 -1.27 -7.73 -18.35
CA LYS A 209 -2.44 -8.27 -19.08
C LYS A 209 -3.60 -8.62 -18.15
N GLU A 210 -4.83 -8.64 -18.68
CA GLU A 210 -6.09 -8.80 -17.92
C GLU A 210 -6.24 -10.09 -17.08
N LYS A 211 -5.23 -10.97 -16.97
CA LYS A 211 -5.36 -12.31 -16.42
C LYS A 211 -4.96 -12.48 -14.95
N GLU A 212 -4.26 -11.51 -14.35
CA GLU A 212 -3.83 -11.58 -12.94
C GLU A 212 -4.20 -10.28 -12.21
N SER A 213 -4.53 -10.37 -10.91
CA SER A 213 -4.65 -9.17 -10.11
C SER A 213 -3.27 -8.52 -9.98
N LEU A 214 -3.23 -7.18 -10.02
CA LEU A 214 -1.99 -6.42 -9.92
C LEU A 214 -1.21 -6.73 -8.63
N LEU A 215 -1.95 -7.08 -7.57
CA LEU A 215 -1.41 -7.44 -6.27
C LEU A 215 -0.78 -8.85 -6.26
N GLU A 216 -1.41 -9.85 -6.89
CA GLU A 216 -0.84 -11.20 -7.02
C GLU A 216 0.43 -11.21 -7.87
N TRP A 217 0.41 -10.47 -8.98
CA TRP A 217 1.60 -10.26 -9.79
C TRP A 217 2.73 -9.64 -8.96
N GLU A 218 2.43 -8.57 -8.19
CA GLU A 218 3.42 -7.89 -7.35
C GLU A 218 4.02 -8.84 -6.30
N MET A 219 3.20 -9.67 -5.65
CA MET A 219 3.67 -10.65 -4.67
C MET A 219 4.60 -11.68 -5.31
N THR A 220 4.28 -12.16 -6.51
CA THR A 220 5.10 -13.11 -7.27
C THR A 220 6.43 -12.46 -7.68
N ALA A 221 6.38 -11.27 -8.26
CA ALA A 221 7.55 -10.49 -8.66
C ALA A 221 8.49 -10.21 -7.48
N TRP A 222 7.92 -9.88 -6.31
CA TRP A 222 8.68 -9.65 -5.09
C TRP A 222 9.43 -10.91 -4.63
N ILE A 223 8.78 -12.08 -4.65
CA ILE A 223 9.42 -13.37 -4.30
C ILE A 223 10.57 -13.67 -5.27
N SER A 224 10.34 -13.58 -6.58
CA SER A 224 11.36 -13.84 -7.60
C SER A 224 12.56 -12.88 -7.51
N ALA A 225 12.31 -11.61 -7.18
CA ALA A 225 13.37 -10.63 -6.96
C ALA A 225 14.26 -10.98 -5.75
N GLN A 226 13.71 -11.61 -4.72
CA GLN A 226 14.47 -12.05 -3.53
C GLN A 226 15.25 -13.35 -3.76
N GLU A 227 14.76 -14.23 -4.63
CA GLU A 227 15.47 -15.46 -4.99
C GLU A 227 16.68 -15.20 -5.88
N THR A 228 16.60 -14.18 -6.75
CA THR A 228 17.70 -13.80 -7.67
C THR A 228 18.81 -12.96 -7.03
N GLU A 229 18.60 -12.43 -5.82
CA GLU A 229 19.61 -11.74 -5.02
C GLU A 229 20.47 -12.70 -4.14
N LYS A 230 20.18 -14.02 -4.17
CA LYS A 230 20.98 -15.07 -3.52
C LYS A 230 21.95 -15.74 -4.49
#